data_AF-A0A962PY88-F1
#
_entry.id   AF-A0A962PY88-F1
#
_cell.length_a   1.000
_cell.length_b   1.000
_cell.length_c   1.000
_cell.angle_alpha   90.00
_cell.angle_beta   90.00
_cell.angle_gamma   90.00
#
_symmetry.space_group_name_H-M   'P 1'
#
loop_
_entity.id
_entity.type
_entity.pdbx_description
1 polymer ?
#
loop_
_entity_poly.entity_id
_entity_poly.type
_entity_poly.pdbx_seq_one_letter_code
_entity_poly.pdbx_strand_id
1 'polypeptide(L)'
;MTSTSGKPCKAILIVHGVGAQAPGESSEKLLHGLGLVPGTRTSALQTPDGAAPVDAEVAGIPVRLYEVHWADLLQGEITRGTFSAREFQAYAWFPWLNRKREVNPPGKYAMATTLIWTLLLPPLSLALALPYYGARLLVSAFDRDFREKLRQEGRESARGNFWQIARSRADSAAFQRTWLEDTIDEYVGDVFNYVNSAGNARYPDGREIDVPHEVQAAYPKIAERFHTRLIQAAAECAEIQVLAHSLGTVVSYHGLFGLKRGESGAQNPAGLDAARKKVTHFYTIGSPLEKIGFFWPKLTNPQVPAGGITLQWENFVSWFDPVAGVLKNFDQWGVVRNQRLLGGGFVTGHVVYERHPKFLKRLVSGLGGGEVEIDRTPWQKFRNWALLLGETLLAPVALLLITVAGAAIWLAVVVMLPWLVSLLFRPEFMPQLDPVIFDRASVGLGVLMTLVFLINSRVGASRIHRAAWLADSAGADEVQSTSRRSPGE
;
A
#
# COMPACT_ATOMS: atom_id res chain seq x y z
N MET A 1 -5.97 -17.85 -38.09
CA MET A 1 -7.34 -17.37 -37.84
C MET A 1 -7.44 -15.94 -38.35
N THR A 2 -7.99 -15.77 -39.55
CA THR A 2 -8.24 -14.48 -40.18
C THR A 2 -9.48 -13.85 -39.54
N SER A 3 -9.30 -12.69 -38.91
CA SER A 3 -10.37 -11.91 -38.26
C SER A 3 -11.43 -11.50 -39.29
N THR A 4 -12.57 -12.21 -39.27
CA THR A 4 -13.77 -11.90 -40.04
C THR A 4 -14.77 -11.17 -39.16
N SER A 5 -14.59 -9.86 -38.98
CA SER A 5 -15.64 -8.82 -39.02
C SER A 5 -15.07 -7.49 -38.54
N GLY A 6 -15.27 -6.43 -39.33
CA GLY A 6 -14.71 -5.09 -39.13
C GLY A 6 -15.29 -4.29 -37.96
N LYS A 7 -15.59 -4.92 -36.81
CA LYS A 7 -15.88 -4.18 -35.58
C LYS A 7 -14.55 -3.73 -34.96
N PRO A 8 -14.39 -2.45 -34.61
CA PRO A 8 -13.17 -1.98 -33.93
C PRO A 8 -13.03 -2.72 -32.59
N CYS A 9 -11.92 -3.44 -32.40
CA CYS A 9 -11.60 -4.10 -31.13
C CYS A 9 -11.50 -3.07 -30.00
N LYS A 10 -12.05 -3.41 -28.82
CA LYS A 10 -11.83 -2.69 -27.57
C LYS A 10 -10.96 -3.52 -26.64
N ALA A 11 -9.99 -2.88 -25.99
CA ALA A 11 -9.13 -3.53 -25.01
C ALA A 11 -9.49 -3.10 -23.59
N ILE A 12 -9.39 -4.03 -22.64
CA ILE A 12 -9.35 -3.72 -21.20
C ILE A 12 -7.97 -4.12 -20.69
N LEU A 13 -7.23 -3.13 -20.19
CA LEU A 13 -5.95 -3.33 -19.51
C LEU A 13 -6.21 -3.46 -18.00
N ILE A 14 -6.03 -4.66 -17.46
CA ILE A 14 -6.27 -5.01 -16.06
C ILE A 14 -4.96 -4.89 -15.29
N VAL A 15 -4.93 -4.03 -14.28
CA VAL A 15 -3.75 -3.79 -13.45
C VAL A 15 -4.04 -4.18 -12.02
N HIS A 16 -3.38 -5.25 -11.57
CA HIS A 16 -3.65 -5.85 -10.27
C HIS A 16 -3.07 -5.02 -9.12
N GLY A 17 -3.61 -5.28 -7.92
CA GLY A 17 -3.50 -4.38 -6.78
C GLY A 17 -2.57 -4.79 -5.65
N VAL A 18 -2.23 -6.08 -5.56
CA VAL A 18 -1.37 -6.62 -4.49
C VAL A 18 -0.31 -7.52 -5.11
N GLY A 19 0.87 -7.58 -4.49
CA GLY A 19 2.04 -8.35 -4.88
C GLY A 19 1.91 -9.86 -4.68
N ALA A 20 0.91 -10.34 -3.94
CA ALA A 20 0.63 -11.77 -3.75
C ALA A 20 -0.43 -12.37 -4.70
N GLN A 21 -0.72 -11.71 -5.84
CA GLN A 21 -1.70 -12.21 -6.81
C GLN A 21 -1.03 -13.02 -7.92
N ALA A 22 -1.56 -14.21 -8.18
CA ALA A 22 -1.05 -15.06 -9.25
C ALA A 22 -1.39 -14.46 -10.64
N PRO A 23 -0.54 -14.66 -11.67
CA PRO A 23 -0.89 -14.30 -13.03
C PRO A 23 -2.24 -14.92 -13.44
N GLY A 24 -3.12 -14.14 -14.06
CA GLY A 24 -4.45 -14.60 -14.49
C GLY A 24 -5.55 -14.40 -13.46
N GLU A 25 -5.22 -14.30 -12.17
CA GLU A 25 -6.22 -14.24 -11.08
C GLU A 25 -7.10 -12.98 -11.18
N SER A 26 -6.52 -11.84 -11.57
CA SER A 26 -7.28 -10.59 -11.73
C SER A 26 -8.20 -10.64 -12.95
N SER A 27 -7.71 -11.24 -14.04
CA SER A 27 -8.50 -11.47 -15.25
C SER A 27 -9.66 -12.43 -14.96
N GLU A 28 -9.43 -13.52 -14.23
CA GLU A 28 -10.45 -14.47 -13.83
C GLU A 28 -11.53 -13.82 -12.96
N LYS A 29 -11.13 -13.04 -11.95
CA LYS A 29 -12.08 -12.30 -11.10
C LYS A 29 -12.96 -11.36 -11.92
N LEU A 30 -12.37 -10.60 -12.85
CA LEU A 30 -13.13 -9.71 -13.73
C LEU A 30 -14.07 -10.51 -14.65
N LEU A 31 -13.59 -11.56 -15.30
CA LEU A 31 -14.39 -12.42 -16.18
C LEU A 31 -15.57 -13.05 -15.43
N HIS A 32 -15.35 -13.52 -14.20
CA HIS A 32 -16.41 -14.01 -13.33
C HIS A 32 -17.44 -12.90 -13.01
N GLY A 33 -16.99 -11.68 -12.75
CA GLY A 33 -17.88 -10.52 -12.57
C GLY A 33 -18.69 -10.19 -13.82
N LEU A 34 -18.04 -10.16 -14.99
CA LEU A 34 -18.65 -9.92 -16.29
C LEU A 34 -19.60 -11.05 -16.72
N GLY A 35 -19.40 -12.28 -16.24
CA GLY A 35 -20.34 -13.39 -16.46
C GLY A 35 -21.73 -13.15 -15.85
N LEU A 36 -21.87 -12.17 -14.95
CA LEU A 36 -23.17 -11.73 -14.42
C LEU A 36 -23.90 -10.76 -15.36
N VAL A 37 -23.26 -10.28 -16.42
CA VAL A 37 -23.84 -9.38 -17.42
C VAL A 37 -24.51 -10.22 -18.52
N PRO A 38 -25.81 -10.05 -18.77
CA PRO A 38 -26.51 -10.69 -19.88
C PRO A 38 -25.80 -10.50 -21.23
N GLY A 39 -25.69 -11.57 -22.00
CA GLY A 39 -25.03 -11.55 -23.31
C GLY A 39 -23.50 -11.56 -23.26
N THR A 40 -22.88 -11.70 -22.09
CA THR A 40 -21.44 -11.95 -21.97
C THR A 40 -21.11 -13.40 -22.32
N ARG A 41 -20.11 -13.61 -23.17
CA ARG A 41 -19.48 -14.90 -23.46
C ARG A 41 -17.99 -14.77 -23.23
N THR A 42 -17.45 -15.62 -22.37
CA THR A 42 -16.03 -15.64 -22.06
C THR A 42 -15.41 -16.85 -22.75
N SER A 43 -14.34 -16.66 -23.51
CA SER A 43 -13.59 -17.80 -24.05
C SER A 43 -12.98 -18.54 -22.87
N ALA A 44 -13.40 -19.79 -22.65
CA ALA A 44 -12.89 -20.63 -21.58
C ALA A 44 -11.47 -21.10 -21.93
N LEU A 45 -10.46 -20.25 -21.68
CA LEU A 45 -9.06 -20.64 -21.70
C LEU A 45 -8.35 -19.88 -20.58
N GLN A 46 -8.14 -20.60 -19.48
CA GLN A 46 -7.11 -20.29 -18.51
C GLN A 46 -5.79 -20.24 -19.28
N THR A 47 -5.18 -19.07 -19.40
CA THR A 47 -3.74 -19.00 -19.67
C THR A 47 -3.08 -19.13 -18.31
N PRO A 48 -2.42 -20.26 -17.99
CA PRO A 48 -1.85 -20.50 -16.65
C PRO A 48 -0.86 -19.41 -16.22
N ASP A 49 -0.31 -18.68 -17.19
CA ASP A 49 0.81 -17.77 -16.99
C ASP A 49 0.41 -16.28 -17.06
N GLY A 50 -0.88 -15.95 -17.28
CA GLY A 50 -1.35 -14.54 -17.44
C GLY A 50 -0.69 -13.78 -18.61
N ALA A 51 0.10 -14.47 -19.44
CA ALA A 51 0.98 -13.87 -20.42
C ALA A 51 0.28 -13.52 -21.75
N ALA A 52 -0.74 -14.29 -22.13
CA ALA A 52 -1.48 -14.09 -23.37
C ALA A 52 -2.78 -13.32 -23.12
N PRO A 53 -3.15 -12.38 -24.02
CA PRO A 53 -4.44 -11.69 -23.93
C PRO A 53 -5.61 -12.67 -24.01
N VAL A 54 -6.71 -12.36 -23.33
CA VAL A 54 -7.93 -13.19 -23.34
C VAL A 54 -9.03 -12.49 -24.14
N ASP A 55 -9.58 -13.19 -25.13
CA ASP A 55 -10.72 -12.72 -25.91
C ASP A 55 -12.04 -13.02 -25.18
N ALA A 56 -12.88 -12.00 -25.05
CA ALA A 56 -14.21 -12.08 -24.48
C ALA A 56 -15.23 -11.30 -25.32
N GLU A 57 -16.50 -11.63 -25.17
CA GLU A 57 -17.62 -10.86 -25.70
C GLU A 57 -18.41 -10.37 -24.49
N VAL A 58 -18.51 -9.06 -24.27
CA VAL A 58 -19.22 -8.47 -23.12
C VAL A 58 -20.45 -7.76 -23.64
N ALA A 59 -21.65 -8.25 -23.28
CA ALA A 59 -22.92 -7.72 -23.79
C ALA A 59 -22.94 -7.56 -25.34
N GLY A 60 -22.41 -8.53 -26.07
CA GLY A 60 -22.34 -8.50 -27.54
C GLY A 60 -21.18 -7.69 -28.15
N ILE A 61 -20.27 -7.17 -27.31
CA ILE A 61 -19.13 -6.35 -27.72
C ILE A 61 -17.85 -7.17 -27.64
N PRO A 62 -17.07 -7.32 -28.73
CA PRO A 62 -15.80 -8.00 -28.69
C PRO A 62 -14.79 -7.18 -27.89
N VAL A 63 -14.22 -7.80 -26.86
CA VAL A 63 -13.25 -7.19 -25.94
C VAL A 63 -12.04 -8.10 -25.80
N ARG A 64 -10.85 -7.51 -25.80
CA ARG A 64 -9.60 -8.22 -25.49
C ARG A 64 -9.04 -7.74 -24.15
N LEU A 65 -8.75 -8.68 -23.27
CA LEU A 65 -8.27 -8.44 -21.91
C LEU A 65 -6.75 -8.61 -21.88
N TYR A 66 -6.05 -7.62 -21.36
CA TYR A 66 -4.60 -7.65 -21.16
C TYR A 66 -4.30 -7.49 -19.67
N GLU A 67 -3.54 -8.41 -19.11
CA GLU A 67 -3.14 -8.31 -17.70
C GLU A 67 -1.74 -7.70 -17.57
N VAL A 68 -1.64 -6.72 -16.67
CA VAL A 68 -0.37 -6.14 -16.22
C VAL A 68 -0.02 -6.78 -14.89
N HIS A 69 0.74 -7.87 -14.95
CA HIS A 69 1.28 -8.58 -13.80
C HIS A 69 2.67 -8.08 -13.41
N TRP A 70 2.87 -7.78 -12.12
CA TRP A 70 4.09 -7.25 -11.53
C TRP A 70 4.41 -7.83 -10.14
N ALA A 71 3.52 -8.69 -9.62
CA ALA A 71 3.57 -9.19 -8.25
C ALA A 71 4.89 -9.90 -7.90
N ASP A 72 5.44 -10.65 -8.85
CA ASP A 72 6.74 -11.33 -8.77
C ASP A 72 7.94 -10.40 -8.55
N LEU A 73 7.81 -9.10 -8.83
CA LEU A 73 8.87 -8.11 -8.62
C LEU A 73 8.92 -7.60 -7.18
N LEU A 74 7.87 -7.83 -6.39
CA LEU A 74 7.70 -7.32 -5.03
C LEU A 74 7.12 -8.38 -4.08
N GLN A 75 7.42 -9.67 -4.26
CA GLN A 75 6.94 -10.74 -3.37
C GLN A 75 8.05 -11.73 -2.99
N GLY A 76 7.81 -12.52 -1.94
CA GLY A 76 8.70 -13.60 -1.51
C GLY A 76 9.95 -13.11 -0.79
N GLU A 77 11.08 -13.80 -0.99
CA GLU A 77 12.31 -13.54 -0.23
C GLU A 77 12.88 -12.13 -0.46
N ILE A 78 12.62 -11.51 -1.63
CA ILE A 78 13.14 -10.16 -1.95
C ILE A 78 12.47 -9.05 -1.13
N THR A 79 11.26 -9.26 -0.63
CA THR A 79 10.54 -8.30 0.22
C THR A 79 10.59 -8.67 1.69
N ARG A 80 11.26 -9.77 2.02
CA ARG A 80 11.40 -10.23 3.39
C ARG A 80 12.32 -9.29 4.16
N GLY A 81 11.80 -8.65 5.18
CA GLY A 81 12.52 -7.69 6.02
C GLY A 81 12.25 -6.25 5.65
N THR A 82 11.48 -5.98 4.59
CA THR A 82 11.41 -4.63 4.05
C THR A 82 10.38 -3.75 4.73
N PHE A 83 9.36 -4.30 5.40
CA PHE A 83 8.46 -3.50 6.22
C PHE A 83 8.88 -3.49 7.69
N SER A 84 8.82 -2.32 8.31
CA SER A 84 8.96 -2.17 9.75
C SER A 84 7.83 -1.34 10.34
N ALA A 85 7.26 -1.84 11.44
CA ALA A 85 6.30 -1.09 12.24
C ALA A 85 6.86 0.27 12.74
N ARG A 86 8.18 0.39 12.89
CA ARG A 86 8.84 1.68 13.23
C ARG A 86 8.70 2.68 12.10
N GLU A 87 8.80 2.24 10.85
CA GLU A 87 8.61 3.11 9.68
C GLU A 87 7.17 3.59 9.58
N PHE A 88 6.20 2.70 9.81
CA PHE A 88 4.79 3.07 9.86
C PHE A 88 4.53 4.21 10.87
N GLN A 89 5.13 4.14 12.07
CA GLN A 89 5.04 5.20 13.08
C GLN A 89 5.72 6.50 12.61
N ALA A 90 6.83 6.40 11.88
CA ALA A 90 7.50 7.57 11.32
C ALA A 90 6.62 8.27 10.26
N TYR A 91 5.95 7.50 9.39
CA TYR A 91 5.07 8.05 8.36
C TYR A 91 3.85 8.79 8.94
N ALA A 92 3.41 8.49 10.16
CA ALA A 92 2.37 9.24 10.86
C ALA A 92 2.67 10.75 10.97
N TRP A 93 3.94 11.14 10.92
CA TRP A 93 4.38 12.54 10.99
C TRP A 93 4.56 13.22 9.63
N PHE A 94 4.48 12.48 8.52
CA PHE A 94 4.71 13.02 7.18
C PHE A 94 3.74 14.14 6.80
N PRO A 95 2.43 14.10 7.12
CA PRO A 95 1.53 15.21 6.78
C PRO A 95 2.02 16.58 7.28
N TRP A 96 2.46 16.64 8.53
CA TRP A 96 3.02 17.86 9.12
C TRP A 96 4.37 18.23 8.52
N LEU A 97 5.25 17.27 8.29
CA LEU A 97 6.57 17.52 7.71
C LEU A 97 6.46 18.01 6.25
N ASN A 98 5.57 17.42 5.46
CA ASN A 98 5.26 17.80 4.09
C ASN A 98 4.76 19.26 4.04
N ARG A 99 3.90 19.65 4.99
CA ARG A 99 3.41 21.03 5.12
C ARG A 99 4.51 21.99 5.55
N LYS A 100 5.26 21.66 6.61
CA LYS A 100 6.34 22.51 7.16
C LYS A 100 7.44 22.80 6.13
N ARG A 101 7.69 21.85 5.22
CA ARG A 101 8.71 21.99 4.16
C ARG A 101 8.14 22.34 2.79
N GLU A 102 6.86 22.70 2.72
CA GLU A 102 6.20 23.13 1.48
C GLU A 102 6.35 22.11 0.32
N VAL A 103 6.40 20.81 0.65
CA VAL A 103 6.50 19.71 -0.34
C VAL A 103 5.20 19.56 -1.12
N ASN A 104 4.07 19.89 -0.47
CA ASN A 104 2.77 19.94 -1.11
C ASN A 104 2.58 21.28 -1.83
N PRO A 105 2.06 21.29 -3.07
CA PRO A 105 1.58 22.50 -3.71
C PRO A 105 0.63 23.29 -2.80
N PRO A 106 0.71 24.64 -2.78
CA PRO A 106 -0.20 25.48 -2.02
C PRO A 106 -1.66 25.12 -2.33
N GLY A 107 -2.48 24.93 -1.30
CA GLY A 107 -3.91 24.64 -1.44
C GLY A 107 -4.29 23.18 -1.71
N LYS A 108 -3.34 22.28 -2.05
CA LYS A 108 -3.64 20.85 -2.33
C LYS A 108 -4.36 20.15 -1.16
N TYR A 109 -3.95 20.46 0.07
CA TYR A 109 -4.62 19.99 1.28
C TYR A 109 -4.90 21.16 2.23
N ALA A 110 -6.13 21.17 2.79
CA ALA A 110 -6.53 22.15 3.78
C ALA A 110 -5.71 22.01 5.08
N MET A 111 -5.34 23.14 5.69
CA MET A 111 -4.55 23.18 6.93
C MET A 111 -5.24 22.39 8.06
N ALA A 112 -6.56 22.53 8.18
CA ALA A 112 -7.35 21.81 9.18
C ALA A 112 -7.19 20.28 9.01
N THR A 113 -7.26 19.78 7.77
CA THR A 113 -7.06 18.35 7.47
C THR A 113 -5.66 17.90 7.89
N THR A 114 -4.62 18.66 7.55
CA THR A 114 -3.24 18.34 7.96
C THR A 114 -3.09 18.33 9.48
N LEU A 115 -3.62 19.32 10.19
CA LEU A 115 -3.55 19.41 11.65
C LEU A 115 -4.29 18.25 12.33
N ILE A 116 -5.52 17.96 11.91
CA ILE A 116 -6.32 16.85 12.45
C ILE A 116 -5.55 15.53 12.32
N TRP A 117 -5.06 15.21 11.12
CA TRP A 117 -4.32 13.96 10.92
C TRP A 117 -2.96 13.94 11.63
N THR A 118 -2.29 15.09 11.75
CA THR A 118 -1.04 15.19 12.54
C THR A 118 -1.28 14.90 14.03
N LEU A 119 -2.45 15.26 14.56
CA LEU A 119 -2.82 14.97 15.94
C LEU A 119 -3.31 13.54 16.13
N LEU A 120 -4.02 12.96 15.14
CA LEU A 120 -4.62 11.63 15.25
C LEU A 120 -3.67 10.49 14.89
N LEU A 121 -2.82 10.64 13.87
CA LEU A 121 -2.01 9.52 13.36
C LEU A 121 -0.94 9.05 14.34
N PRO A 122 -0.16 9.91 15.04
CA PRO A 122 0.85 9.43 15.99
C PRO A 122 0.29 8.60 17.17
N PRO A 123 -0.79 9.01 17.87
CA PRO A 123 -1.36 8.17 18.93
C PRO A 123 -2.01 6.91 18.34
N LEU A 124 -2.62 6.98 17.15
CA LEU A 124 -3.18 5.80 16.49
C LEU A 124 -2.09 4.81 16.07
N SER A 125 -0.95 5.29 15.56
CA SER A 125 0.17 4.43 15.17
C SER A 125 0.81 3.76 16.37
N LEU A 126 0.91 4.46 17.51
CA LEU A 126 1.26 3.85 18.79
C LEU A 126 0.23 2.78 19.17
N ALA A 127 -1.06 3.10 19.15
CA ALA A 127 -2.12 2.16 19.51
C ALA A 127 -2.16 0.91 18.62
N LEU A 128 -1.76 1.00 17.34
CA LEU A 128 -1.63 -0.14 16.43
C LEU A 128 -0.31 -0.91 16.63
N ALA A 129 0.76 -0.22 17.01
CA ALA A 129 2.03 -0.86 17.31
C ALA A 129 1.93 -1.78 18.54
N LEU A 130 1.08 -1.46 19.51
CA LEU A 130 0.92 -2.25 20.73
C LEU A 130 0.36 -3.66 20.45
N PRO A 131 -0.77 -3.85 19.74
CA PRO A 131 -1.23 -5.16 19.29
C PRO A 131 -0.22 -5.86 18.39
N TYR A 132 0.51 -5.15 17.53
CA TYR A 132 1.56 -5.75 16.70
C TYR A 132 2.65 -6.39 17.57
N TYR A 133 3.22 -5.64 18.51
CA TYR A 133 4.27 -6.16 19.40
C TYR A 133 3.73 -7.24 20.35
N GLY A 134 2.50 -7.10 20.83
CA GLY A 134 1.82 -8.12 21.63
C GLY A 134 1.59 -9.41 20.86
N ALA A 135 1.08 -9.33 19.63
CA ALA A 135 0.88 -10.46 18.73
C ALA A 135 2.22 -11.13 18.37
N ARG A 136 3.26 -10.34 18.08
CA ARG A 136 4.62 -10.86 17.86
C ARG A 136 5.13 -11.64 19.07
N LEU A 137 4.94 -11.12 20.29
CA LEU A 137 5.34 -11.79 21.53
C LEU A 137 4.54 -13.09 21.78
N LEU A 138 3.24 -13.09 21.48
CA LEU A 138 2.42 -14.29 21.58
C LEU A 138 2.86 -15.34 20.54
N VAL A 139 3.00 -14.95 19.28
CA VAL A 139 3.41 -15.86 18.19
C VAL A 139 4.78 -16.45 18.47
N SER A 140 5.75 -15.65 18.93
CA SER A 140 7.09 -16.17 19.27
C SER A 140 7.04 -17.17 20.44
N ALA A 141 6.12 -17.02 21.39
CA ALA A 141 5.94 -18.01 22.46
C ALA A 141 5.44 -19.37 21.96
N PHE A 142 4.69 -19.41 20.85
CA PHE A 142 4.17 -20.64 20.25
C PHE A 142 5.06 -21.20 19.13
N ASP A 143 5.94 -20.38 18.55
CA ASP A 143 6.87 -20.79 17.51
C ASP A 143 7.83 -21.89 18.04
N ARG A 144 7.88 -23.00 17.33
CA ARG A 144 8.69 -24.17 17.70
C ARG A 144 10.18 -23.89 17.46
N ASP A 145 10.50 -23.25 16.35
CA ASP A 145 11.88 -22.97 15.95
C ASP A 145 12.49 -21.93 16.89
N PHE A 146 11.70 -20.91 17.27
CA PHE A 146 12.08 -19.95 18.29
C PHE A 146 12.36 -20.61 19.65
N ARG A 147 11.48 -21.53 20.10
CA ARG A 147 11.66 -22.26 21.37
C ARG A 147 12.87 -23.19 21.35
N GLU A 148 13.12 -23.87 20.23
CA GLU A 148 14.29 -24.73 20.07
C GLU A 148 15.59 -23.92 20.05
N LYS A 149 15.59 -22.77 19.37
CA LYS A 149 16.73 -21.85 19.35
C LYS A 149 16.99 -21.20 20.70
N LEU A 150 15.97 -20.74 21.44
CA LEU A 150 16.14 -20.25 22.82
C LEU A 150 16.70 -21.33 23.76
N ARG A 151 16.37 -22.61 23.54
CA ARG A 151 16.95 -23.73 24.29
C ARG A 151 18.42 -23.95 23.91
N GLN A 152 18.78 -23.83 22.64
CA GLN A 152 20.18 -23.91 22.18
C GLN A 152 21.01 -22.73 22.70
N GLU A 153 20.56 -21.50 22.46
CA GLU A 153 21.19 -20.27 22.95
C GLU A 153 21.26 -20.26 24.48
N GLY A 154 20.24 -20.77 25.19
CA GLY A 154 20.26 -20.91 26.64
C GLY A 154 21.32 -21.89 27.17
N ARG A 155 21.69 -22.91 26.38
CA ARG A 155 22.78 -23.84 26.71
C ARG A 155 24.16 -23.21 26.47
N GLU A 156 24.31 -22.43 25.40
CA GLU A 156 25.57 -21.72 25.09
C GLU A 156 25.79 -20.51 26.01
N SER A 157 24.71 -19.81 26.36
CA SER A 157 24.74 -18.58 27.15
C SER A 157 24.90 -18.81 28.65
N ALA A 158 24.86 -20.06 29.14
CA ALA A 158 25.08 -20.42 30.54
C ALA A 158 26.48 -20.04 31.07
N ARG A 159 27.38 -19.55 30.21
CA ARG A 159 28.72 -19.06 30.54
C ARG A 159 28.89 -17.52 30.53
N GLY A 160 27.86 -16.75 30.14
CA GLY A 160 27.93 -15.28 30.08
C GLY A 160 27.36 -14.57 31.32
N ASN A 161 27.69 -13.28 31.52
CA ASN A 161 27.04 -12.49 32.58
C ASN A 161 25.56 -12.21 32.23
N PHE A 162 24.72 -11.94 33.25
CA PHE A 162 23.29 -11.66 33.06
C PHE A 162 22.98 -10.62 31.97
N TRP A 163 23.77 -9.55 31.89
CA TRP A 163 23.60 -8.48 30.90
C TRP A 163 23.95 -8.93 29.47
N GLN A 164 24.96 -9.78 29.30
CA GLN A 164 25.29 -10.38 28.00
C GLN A 164 24.20 -11.33 27.54
N ILE A 165 23.62 -12.11 28.45
CA ILE A 165 22.48 -13.00 28.17
C ILE A 165 21.23 -12.20 27.83
N ALA A 166 20.94 -11.14 28.58
CA ALA A 166 19.79 -10.28 28.33
C ALA A 166 19.94 -9.53 26.99
N ARG A 167 21.15 -9.04 26.68
CA ARG A 167 21.45 -8.37 25.43
C ARG A 167 21.42 -9.33 24.24
N SER A 168 22.04 -10.50 24.33
CA SER A 168 21.99 -11.50 23.26
C SER A 168 20.56 -11.98 23.01
N ARG A 169 19.75 -12.16 24.05
CA ARG A 169 18.32 -12.48 23.89
C ARG A 169 17.51 -11.33 23.32
N ALA A 170 17.77 -10.09 23.72
CA ALA A 170 17.10 -8.92 23.16
C ALA A 170 17.46 -8.76 21.67
N ASP A 171 18.72 -8.97 21.31
CA ASP A 171 19.20 -8.95 19.92
C ASP A 171 18.59 -10.14 19.14
N SER A 172 18.72 -11.39 19.62
CA SER A 172 18.14 -12.58 18.99
C SER A 172 16.62 -12.53 18.82
N ALA A 173 15.89 -11.97 19.79
CA ALA A 173 14.44 -11.80 19.72
C ALA A 173 14.04 -10.61 18.82
N ALA A 174 14.89 -9.58 18.72
CA ALA A 174 14.70 -8.48 17.78
C ALA A 174 14.88 -8.92 16.32
N PHE A 175 15.76 -9.91 16.05
CA PHE A 175 16.09 -10.37 14.70
C PHE A 175 15.32 -11.62 14.20
N GLN A 176 14.62 -12.36 15.06
CA GLN A 176 13.84 -13.52 14.60
C GLN A 176 12.46 -13.10 14.08
N ARG A 177 12.28 -13.35 12.77
CA ARG A 177 11.05 -13.07 12.04
C ARG A 177 10.01 -14.14 12.33
N THR A 178 8.76 -13.71 12.43
CA THR A 178 7.59 -14.60 12.60
C THR A 178 6.76 -14.68 11.30
N TRP A 179 5.92 -15.71 11.16
CA TRP A 179 4.98 -15.81 10.03
C TRP A 179 4.05 -14.58 9.91
N LEU A 180 3.76 -13.91 11.03
CA LEU A 180 3.01 -12.66 11.07
C LEU A 180 3.74 -11.54 10.31
N GLU A 181 5.05 -11.46 10.47
CA GLU A 181 5.88 -10.46 9.78
C GLU A 181 6.05 -10.78 8.31
N ASP A 182 6.19 -12.06 7.95
CA ASP A 182 6.16 -12.50 6.55
C ASP A 182 4.82 -12.12 5.89
N THR A 183 3.69 -12.33 6.58
CA THR A 183 2.36 -11.91 6.08
C THR A 183 2.25 -10.39 5.96
N ILE A 184 2.80 -9.61 6.89
CA ILE A 184 2.72 -8.15 6.81
C ILE A 184 3.59 -7.63 5.66
N ASP A 185 4.76 -8.19 5.44
CA ASP A 185 5.64 -7.83 4.31
C ASP A 185 4.96 -8.07 2.96
N GLU A 186 4.25 -9.20 2.80
CA GLU A 186 3.55 -9.56 1.55
C GLU A 186 2.33 -8.69 1.22
N TYR A 187 1.66 -8.10 2.21
CA TYR A 187 0.40 -7.37 1.98
C TYR A 187 0.53 -5.86 2.22
N VAL A 188 1.20 -5.47 3.30
CA VAL A 188 1.41 -4.06 3.66
C VAL A 188 2.74 -3.58 3.08
N GLY A 189 3.77 -4.43 3.12
CA GLY A 189 5.10 -4.11 2.61
C GLY A 189 5.12 -3.71 1.15
N ASP A 190 4.29 -4.31 0.29
CA ASP A 190 4.15 -3.94 -1.13
C ASP A 190 3.97 -2.45 -1.39
N VAL A 191 3.08 -1.80 -0.62
CA VAL A 191 2.82 -0.38 -0.76
C VAL A 191 4.08 0.42 -0.48
N PHE A 192 4.80 0.07 0.59
CA PHE A 192 6.04 0.72 0.97
C PHE A 192 7.17 0.42 -0.01
N ASN A 193 7.31 -0.84 -0.43
CA ASN A 193 8.30 -1.28 -1.42
C ASN A 193 8.12 -0.56 -2.75
N TYR A 194 6.87 -0.47 -3.23
CA TYR A 194 6.54 0.27 -4.43
C TYR A 194 6.83 1.77 -4.27
N VAL A 195 6.37 2.39 -3.18
CA VAL A 195 6.61 3.81 -2.89
C VAL A 195 8.10 4.12 -2.79
N ASN A 196 8.88 3.25 -2.13
CA ASN A 196 10.32 3.40 -1.97
C ASN A 196 11.04 3.31 -3.32
N SER A 197 10.67 2.32 -4.13
CA SER A 197 11.20 2.16 -5.49
C SER A 197 10.81 3.32 -6.42
N ALA A 198 9.53 3.72 -6.41
CA ALA A 198 9.02 4.79 -7.24
C ALA A 198 9.56 6.16 -6.81
N GLY A 199 9.80 6.37 -5.52
CA GLY A 199 10.23 7.65 -4.94
C GLY A 199 11.73 7.88 -4.90
N ASN A 200 12.56 6.90 -5.31
CA ASN A 200 14.01 6.91 -5.04
C ASN A 200 14.29 7.17 -3.54
N ALA A 201 13.47 6.64 -2.63
CA ALA A 201 13.67 6.83 -1.21
C ALA A 201 14.93 6.06 -0.77
N ARG A 202 16.11 6.67 -0.96
CA ARG A 202 17.38 6.19 -0.44
C ARG A 202 17.42 6.55 1.04
N TYR A 203 17.56 5.57 1.92
CA TYR A 203 17.83 5.83 3.34
C TYR A 203 19.25 6.42 3.46
N PRO A 204 19.48 7.59 4.09
CA PRO A 204 20.76 8.28 4.03
C PRO A 204 21.77 7.81 5.07
N ASP A 205 21.38 6.92 5.98
CA ASP A 205 22.07 6.80 7.27
C ASP A 205 22.46 5.37 7.70
N GLY A 206 22.58 4.41 6.77
CA GLY A 206 23.36 3.20 7.06
C GLY A 206 22.72 2.20 8.04
N ARG A 207 21.44 1.87 7.79
CA ARG A 207 20.62 0.70 8.23
C ARG A 207 19.70 0.90 9.44
N GLU A 208 18.46 0.40 9.39
CA GLU A 208 18.07 -0.94 9.84
C GLU A 208 17.20 -1.77 8.87
N ILE A 209 16.78 -1.22 7.72
CA ILE A 209 16.19 -2.01 6.63
C ILE A 209 16.98 -1.70 5.36
N ASP A 210 17.83 -2.63 4.97
CA ASP A 210 18.36 -2.65 3.61
C ASP A 210 17.19 -3.01 2.70
N VAL A 211 16.48 -2.01 2.15
CA VAL A 211 15.56 -2.26 1.04
C VAL A 211 16.43 -2.83 -0.08
N PRO A 212 16.25 -4.10 -0.48
CA PRO A 212 17.17 -4.73 -1.42
C PRO A 212 17.26 -3.94 -2.72
N HIS A 213 18.42 -3.97 -3.36
CA HIS A 213 18.64 -3.24 -4.61
C HIS A 213 17.61 -3.65 -5.67
N GLU A 214 17.18 -4.92 -5.64
CA GLU A 214 16.11 -5.48 -6.45
C GLU A 214 14.77 -4.76 -6.25
N VAL A 215 14.39 -4.49 -5.00
CA VAL A 215 13.17 -3.73 -4.66
C VAL A 215 13.31 -2.28 -5.10
N GLN A 216 14.48 -1.65 -4.87
CA GLN A 216 14.72 -0.27 -5.35
C GLN A 216 14.59 -0.17 -6.88
N ALA A 217 15.03 -1.20 -7.61
CA ALA A 217 14.95 -1.29 -9.07
C ALA A 217 13.61 -1.84 -9.60
N ALA A 218 12.59 -2.06 -8.76
CA ALA A 218 11.33 -2.65 -9.17
C ALA A 218 10.49 -1.70 -10.04
N TYR A 219 10.35 -0.43 -9.67
CA TYR A 219 9.48 0.55 -10.32
C TYR A 219 9.70 0.67 -11.84
N PRO A 220 10.95 0.83 -12.36
CA PRO A 220 11.17 0.86 -13.81
C PRO A 220 10.66 -0.40 -14.52
N LYS A 221 10.88 -1.58 -13.92
CA LYS A 221 10.39 -2.87 -14.47
C LYS A 221 8.86 -2.95 -14.44
N ILE A 222 8.23 -2.49 -13.36
CA ILE A 222 6.77 -2.43 -13.23
C ILE A 222 6.18 -1.49 -14.30
N ALA A 223 6.78 -0.31 -14.47
CA ALA A 223 6.37 0.65 -15.49
C ALA A 223 6.54 0.09 -16.90
N GLU A 224 7.67 -0.59 -17.18
CA GLU A 224 7.93 -1.26 -18.45
C GLU A 224 6.87 -2.32 -18.78
N ARG A 225 6.47 -3.15 -17.81
CA ARG A 225 5.39 -4.15 -18.00
C ARG A 225 4.06 -3.49 -18.33
N PHE A 226 3.72 -2.42 -17.64
CA PHE A 226 2.53 -1.63 -17.95
C PHE A 226 2.60 -1.04 -19.36
N HIS A 227 3.71 -0.39 -19.73
CA HIS A 227 3.90 0.22 -21.06
C HIS A 227 3.86 -0.81 -22.18
N THR A 228 4.49 -1.96 -21.99
CA THR A 228 4.51 -3.06 -22.95
C THR A 228 3.10 -3.52 -23.26
N ARG A 229 2.28 -3.77 -22.24
CA ARG A 229 0.89 -4.19 -22.42
C ARG A 229 0.01 -3.11 -23.03
N LEU A 230 0.23 -1.85 -22.64
CA LEU A 230 -0.50 -0.73 -23.22
C LEU A 230 -0.20 -0.57 -24.72
N ILE A 231 1.08 -0.68 -25.12
CA ILE A 231 1.50 -0.63 -26.53
C ILE A 231 0.94 -1.83 -27.29
N GLN A 232 0.98 -3.03 -26.71
CA GLN A 232 0.41 -4.24 -27.31
C GLN A 232 -1.09 -4.06 -27.58
N ALA A 233 -1.86 -3.63 -26.58
CA ALA A 233 -3.29 -3.35 -26.72
C ALA A 233 -3.57 -2.28 -27.78
N ALA A 234 -2.73 -1.25 -27.87
CA ALA A 234 -2.86 -0.21 -28.88
C ALA A 234 -2.56 -0.68 -30.30
N ALA A 235 -1.71 -1.69 -30.49
CA ALA A 235 -1.45 -2.26 -31.81
C ALA A 235 -2.63 -3.09 -32.32
N GLU A 236 -3.36 -3.74 -31.42
CA GLU A 236 -4.41 -4.70 -31.75
C GLU A 236 -5.83 -4.10 -31.72
N CYS A 237 -6.05 -3.05 -30.91
CA CYS A 237 -7.38 -2.50 -30.66
C CYS A 237 -7.45 -0.99 -30.90
N ALA A 238 -8.67 -0.51 -31.18
CA ALA A 238 -8.93 0.89 -31.52
C ALA A 238 -9.08 1.76 -30.25
N GLU A 239 -9.60 1.16 -29.19
CA GLU A 239 -9.92 1.81 -27.92
C GLU A 239 -9.35 0.98 -26.76
N ILE A 240 -8.85 1.65 -25.72
CA ILE A 240 -8.32 1.02 -24.51
C ILE A 240 -9.03 1.60 -23.29
N GLN A 241 -9.43 0.71 -22.38
CA GLN A 241 -9.91 1.06 -21.05
C GLN A 241 -8.96 0.48 -20.02
N VAL A 242 -8.54 1.29 -19.05
CA VAL A 242 -7.66 0.82 -17.97
C VAL A 242 -8.51 0.54 -16.76
N LEU A 243 -8.45 -0.68 -16.25
CA LEU A 243 -9.07 -1.10 -15.00
C LEU A 243 -7.98 -1.41 -14.00
N ALA A 244 -7.94 -0.64 -12.91
CA ALA A 244 -6.91 -0.79 -11.91
C ALA A 244 -7.50 -0.96 -10.51
N HIS A 245 -6.89 -1.84 -9.73
CA HIS A 245 -7.29 -2.15 -8.37
C HIS A 245 -6.19 -1.82 -7.37
N SER A 246 -6.53 -1.27 -6.20
CA SER A 246 -5.60 -0.98 -5.09
C SER A 246 -4.30 -0.31 -5.54
N LEU A 247 -3.11 -0.86 -5.23
CA LEU A 247 -1.81 -0.32 -5.66
C LEU A 247 -1.65 -0.26 -7.18
N GLY A 248 -2.35 -1.13 -7.91
CA GLY A 248 -2.45 -1.10 -9.38
C GLY A 248 -3.01 0.22 -9.89
N THR A 249 -3.82 0.93 -9.10
CA THR A 249 -4.29 2.29 -9.46
C THR A 249 -3.14 3.29 -9.48
N VAL A 250 -2.17 3.12 -8.61
CA VAL A 250 -0.97 3.95 -8.50
C VAL A 250 0.01 3.60 -9.62
N VAL A 251 0.20 2.30 -9.87
CA VAL A 251 0.98 1.81 -11.01
C VAL A 251 0.43 2.35 -12.33
N SER A 252 -0.89 2.25 -12.52
CA SER A 252 -1.56 2.76 -13.72
C SER A 252 -1.46 4.27 -13.84
N TYR A 253 -1.62 4.99 -12.71
CA TYR A 253 -1.44 6.45 -12.67
C TYR A 253 -0.01 6.83 -13.08
N HIS A 254 1.02 6.22 -12.50
CA HIS A 254 2.41 6.50 -12.88
C HIS A 254 2.72 6.08 -14.33
N GLY A 255 2.17 4.96 -14.79
CA GLY A 255 2.34 4.45 -16.15
C GLY A 255 1.69 5.34 -17.21
N LEU A 256 0.49 5.87 -16.93
CA LEU A 256 -0.25 6.75 -17.83
C LEU A 256 0.21 8.21 -17.78
N PHE A 257 0.63 8.71 -16.62
CA PHE A 257 0.86 10.15 -16.42
C PHE A 257 2.32 10.52 -16.17
N GLY A 258 3.19 9.51 -16.04
CA GLY A 258 4.64 9.67 -15.95
C GLY A 258 5.09 10.21 -14.60
N LEU A 259 5.65 9.32 -13.77
CA LEU A 259 6.36 9.71 -12.54
C LEU A 259 7.86 9.97 -12.80
N LYS A 260 8.47 9.31 -13.80
CA LYS A 260 9.89 9.48 -14.21
C LYS A 260 10.12 9.03 -15.65
N ARG A 261 9.58 9.77 -16.62
CA ARG A 261 9.51 9.32 -18.03
C ARG A 261 10.88 9.12 -18.70
N GLY A 262 11.93 9.77 -18.20
CA GLY A 262 13.30 9.57 -18.68
C GLY A 262 14.02 8.33 -18.13
N GLU A 263 13.52 7.76 -17.03
CA GLU A 263 14.15 6.61 -16.35
C GLU A 263 13.40 5.30 -16.59
N SER A 264 12.17 5.35 -17.12
CA SER A 264 11.30 4.19 -17.26
C SER A 264 11.74 3.19 -18.34
N GLY A 265 12.96 3.34 -18.90
CA GLY A 265 13.53 2.42 -19.88
C GLY A 265 12.66 2.19 -21.13
N ALA A 266 11.65 3.05 -21.36
CA ALA A 266 10.64 2.81 -22.39
C ALA A 266 11.33 2.84 -23.76
N GLN A 267 11.58 1.66 -24.30
CA GLN A 267 12.32 1.48 -25.56
C GLN A 267 11.58 2.12 -26.75
N ASN A 268 10.29 2.46 -26.60
CA ASN A 268 9.46 3.07 -27.63
C ASN A 268 8.58 4.23 -27.09
N PRO A 269 9.14 5.43 -26.84
CA PRO A 269 8.39 6.57 -26.32
C PRO A 269 7.26 7.05 -27.23
N ALA A 270 7.46 6.99 -28.56
CA ALA A 270 6.47 7.39 -29.55
C ALA A 270 5.27 6.42 -29.58
N GLY A 271 5.54 5.10 -29.54
CA GLY A 271 4.51 4.08 -29.43
C GLY A 271 3.70 4.21 -28.14
N LEU A 272 4.35 4.54 -27.02
CA LEU A 272 3.67 4.81 -25.76
C LEU A 272 2.73 6.03 -25.86
N ASP A 273 3.17 7.14 -26.44
CA ASP A 273 2.29 8.31 -26.63
C ASP A 273 1.11 8.02 -27.55
N ALA A 274 1.33 7.27 -28.62
CA ALA A 274 0.26 6.82 -29.51
C ALA A 274 -0.74 5.92 -28.77
N ALA A 275 -0.25 5.00 -27.93
CA ALA A 275 -1.07 4.10 -27.14
C ALA A 275 -1.89 4.85 -26.08
N ARG A 276 -1.31 5.83 -25.39
CA ARG A 276 -2.00 6.67 -24.39
C ARG A 276 -3.17 7.43 -24.98
N LYS A 277 -3.06 7.91 -26.23
CA LYS A 277 -4.16 8.59 -26.93
C LYS A 277 -5.37 7.69 -27.21
N LYS A 278 -5.19 6.37 -27.20
CA LYS A 278 -6.30 5.39 -27.33
C LYS A 278 -6.98 5.08 -26.00
N VAL A 279 -6.46 5.56 -24.87
CA VAL A 279 -7.06 5.34 -23.55
C VAL A 279 -8.23 6.31 -23.37
N THR A 280 -9.45 5.78 -23.34
CA THR A 280 -10.69 6.57 -23.22
C THR A 280 -11.24 6.60 -21.80
N HIS A 281 -11.05 5.50 -21.06
CA HIS A 281 -11.55 5.33 -19.69
C HIS A 281 -10.47 4.83 -18.75
N PHE A 282 -10.50 5.33 -17.51
CA PHE A 282 -9.70 4.83 -16.42
C PHE A 282 -10.60 4.57 -15.21
N TYR A 283 -10.76 3.28 -14.90
CA TYR A 283 -11.52 2.82 -13.75
C TYR A 283 -10.54 2.50 -12.63
N THR A 284 -10.67 3.20 -11.51
CA THR A 284 -9.88 2.91 -10.31
C THR A 284 -10.78 2.34 -9.24
N ILE A 285 -10.34 1.25 -8.63
CA ILE A 285 -11.07 0.54 -7.59
C ILE A 285 -10.21 0.51 -6.34
N GLY A 286 -10.77 0.93 -5.20
CA GLY A 286 -10.06 0.84 -3.93
C GLY A 286 -8.78 1.69 -3.90
N SER A 287 -8.77 2.83 -4.61
CA SER A 287 -7.52 3.55 -4.89
C SER A 287 -6.89 4.20 -3.66
N PRO A 288 -5.61 3.91 -3.32
CA PRO A 288 -4.87 4.64 -2.29
C PRO A 288 -4.24 5.94 -2.80
N LEU A 289 -4.49 6.36 -4.05
CA LEU A 289 -3.80 7.50 -4.67
C LEU A 289 -3.89 8.80 -3.86
N GLU A 290 -5.06 9.15 -3.31
CA GLU A 290 -5.22 10.36 -2.48
C GLU A 290 -4.36 10.27 -1.19
N LYS A 291 -4.26 9.08 -0.58
CA LYS A 291 -3.41 8.87 0.60
C LYS A 291 -1.94 8.93 0.21
N ILE A 292 -1.56 8.29 -0.88
CA ILE A 292 -0.18 8.38 -1.38
C ILE A 292 0.18 9.83 -1.69
N GLY A 293 -0.71 10.61 -2.28
CA GLY A 293 -0.48 12.03 -2.53
C GLY A 293 -0.39 12.86 -1.25
N PHE A 294 -0.97 12.41 -0.14
CA PHE A 294 -0.93 13.10 1.15
C PHE A 294 0.36 12.81 1.93
N PHE A 295 0.79 11.55 1.92
CA PHE A 295 2.02 11.10 2.59
C PHE A 295 3.26 11.30 1.71
N TRP A 296 3.19 11.04 0.41
CA TRP A 296 4.29 11.10 -0.56
C TRP A 296 3.98 11.98 -1.78
N PRO A 297 3.93 13.32 -1.63
CA PRO A 297 3.42 14.22 -2.66
C PRO A 297 4.17 14.15 -3.99
N LYS A 298 5.50 13.96 -3.98
CA LYS A 298 6.30 13.83 -5.21
C LYS A 298 5.82 12.69 -6.12
N LEU A 299 5.23 11.63 -5.56
CA LEU A 299 4.70 10.51 -6.33
C LEU A 299 3.44 10.88 -7.13
N THR A 300 2.74 11.93 -6.73
CA THR A 300 1.46 12.32 -7.35
C THR A 300 1.54 13.59 -8.17
N ASN A 301 2.70 14.24 -8.24
CA ASN A 301 2.88 15.42 -9.07
C ASN A 301 3.15 14.97 -10.51
N PRO A 302 2.19 15.15 -11.45
CA PRO A 302 2.37 14.70 -12.82
C PRO A 302 3.53 15.45 -13.47
N GLN A 303 4.43 14.74 -14.14
CA GLN A 303 5.48 15.37 -14.97
C GLN A 303 5.03 15.57 -16.42
N VAL A 304 3.98 14.86 -16.85
CA VAL A 304 3.46 14.98 -18.21
C VAL A 304 2.25 15.92 -18.19
N PRO A 305 2.20 16.95 -19.05
CA PRO A 305 0.99 17.72 -19.26
C PRO A 305 -0.12 16.84 -19.82
N ALA A 306 -1.40 17.19 -19.56
CA ALA A 306 -2.56 16.44 -20.03
C ALA A 306 -2.55 16.11 -21.53
N GLY A 307 -1.80 16.88 -22.34
CA GLY A 307 -1.52 16.57 -23.73
C GLY A 307 -2.76 16.49 -24.61
N GLY A 308 -3.84 17.18 -24.21
CA GLY A 308 -5.15 17.11 -24.87
C GLY A 308 -5.90 15.79 -24.67
N ILE A 309 -5.39 14.85 -23.86
CA ILE A 309 -6.09 13.61 -23.53
C ILE A 309 -7.27 13.95 -22.63
N THR A 310 -8.48 13.68 -23.10
CA THR A 310 -9.69 13.76 -22.29
C THR A 310 -10.03 12.36 -21.79
N LEU A 311 -9.60 12.04 -20.57
CA LEU A 311 -9.83 10.74 -19.96
C LEU A 311 -11.11 10.75 -19.13
N GLN A 312 -11.99 9.77 -19.33
CA GLN A 312 -13.09 9.53 -18.41
C GLN A 312 -12.60 8.72 -17.21
N TRP A 313 -12.33 9.38 -16.09
CA TRP A 313 -11.86 8.73 -14.88
C TRP A 313 -13.02 8.47 -13.91
N GLU A 314 -13.36 7.20 -13.70
CA GLU A 314 -14.36 6.75 -12.73
C GLU A 314 -13.66 6.06 -11.54
N ASN A 315 -13.72 6.68 -10.37
CA ASN A 315 -13.09 6.17 -9.14
C ASN A 315 -14.13 5.55 -8.20
N PHE A 316 -14.05 4.24 -7.99
CA PHE A 316 -14.95 3.49 -7.13
C PHE A 316 -14.41 3.40 -5.71
N VAL A 317 -15.21 3.89 -4.76
CA VAL A 317 -14.85 3.99 -3.34
C VAL A 317 -15.95 3.36 -2.49
N SER A 318 -15.60 2.36 -1.69
CA SER A 318 -16.47 1.88 -0.60
C SER A 318 -16.20 2.69 0.67
N TRP A 319 -17.24 2.89 1.48
CA TRP A 319 -17.13 3.60 2.77
C TRP A 319 -16.37 2.77 3.82
N PHE A 320 -16.40 1.44 3.69
CA PHE A 320 -15.74 0.51 4.59
C PHE A 320 -14.35 0.08 4.10
N ASP A 321 -13.89 0.59 2.96
CA ASP A 321 -12.56 0.32 2.45
C ASP A 321 -11.56 1.32 3.08
N PRO A 322 -10.70 0.88 4.02
CA PRO A 322 -9.76 1.76 4.71
C PRO A 322 -8.57 2.14 3.84
N VAL A 323 -8.44 1.60 2.63
CA VAL A 323 -7.38 1.90 1.65
C VAL A 323 -7.89 2.91 0.62
N ALA A 324 -9.14 2.79 0.18
CA ALA A 324 -9.75 3.70 -0.78
C ALA A 324 -9.83 5.15 -0.27
N GLY A 325 -9.77 6.10 -1.21
CA GLY A 325 -10.02 7.51 -0.97
C GLY A 325 -10.81 8.15 -2.12
N VAL A 326 -11.59 9.19 -1.78
CA VAL A 326 -12.13 10.11 -2.78
C VAL A 326 -10.96 10.87 -3.39
N LEU A 327 -10.78 10.76 -4.70
CA LEU A 327 -9.74 11.49 -5.43
C LEU A 327 -10.22 12.92 -5.64
N LYS A 328 -9.59 13.86 -4.93
CA LYS A 328 -9.97 15.29 -4.97
C LYS A 328 -9.00 16.12 -5.80
N ASN A 329 -7.74 15.70 -5.85
CA ASN A 329 -6.62 16.48 -6.36
C ASN A 329 -6.02 15.87 -7.65
N PHE A 330 -6.87 15.30 -8.51
CA PHE A 330 -6.46 14.51 -9.68
C PHE A 330 -7.21 14.88 -10.97
N ASP A 331 -7.79 16.08 -11.03
CA ASP A 331 -8.61 16.59 -12.13
C ASP A 331 -7.82 17.07 -13.36
N GLN A 332 -6.50 17.15 -13.23
CA GLN A 332 -5.56 17.62 -14.25
C GLN A 332 -5.60 16.85 -15.59
N TRP A 333 -6.24 15.66 -15.67
CA TRP A 333 -6.39 14.85 -16.89
C TRP A 333 -7.84 14.62 -17.32
N GLY A 334 -8.77 15.33 -16.69
CA GLY A 334 -10.20 15.14 -16.85
C GLY A 334 -10.91 15.07 -15.51
N VAL A 335 -12.24 15.20 -15.54
CA VAL A 335 -13.06 15.18 -14.33
C VAL A 335 -13.06 13.77 -13.74
N VAL A 336 -12.54 13.65 -12.50
CA VAL A 336 -12.61 12.39 -11.75
C VAL A 336 -13.98 12.24 -11.10
N ARG A 337 -14.73 11.23 -11.53
CA ARG A 337 -16.05 10.90 -11.00
C ARG A 337 -15.93 9.88 -9.88
N ASN A 338 -16.11 10.34 -8.65
CA ASN A 338 -16.06 9.48 -7.47
C ASN A 338 -17.39 8.72 -7.29
N GLN A 339 -17.40 7.45 -7.67
CA GLN A 339 -18.52 6.53 -7.54
C GLN A 339 -18.50 5.86 -6.17
N ARG A 340 -19.35 6.34 -5.26
CA ARG A 340 -19.56 5.63 -4.00
C ARG A 340 -20.27 4.29 -4.25
N LEU A 341 -19.73 3.24 -3.63
CA LEU A 341 -20.34 1.92 -3.62
C LEU A 341 -20.86 1.63 -2.23
N LEU A 342 -22.11 1.17 -2.17
CA LEU A 342 -22.76 0.72 -0.95
C LEU A 342 -22.66 -0.80 -0.95
N GLY A 343 -21.76 -1.34 -0.14
CA GLY A 343 -21.49 -2.78 -0.12
C GLY A 343 -19.99 -3.09 0.00
N GLY A 344 -19.69 -4.33 0.37
CA GLY A 344 -18.36 -4.79 0.77
C GLY A 344 -18.07 -4.43 2.23
N GLY A 345 -17.81 -5.44 3.05
CA GLY A 345 -17.52 -5.23 4.47
C GLY A 345 -16.08 -4.78 4.72
N PHE A 346 -15.62 -4.79 5.96
CA PHE A 346 -14.26 -4.31 6.28
C PHE A 346 -13.15 -5.06 5.52
N VAL A 347 -13.37 -6.35 5.20
CA VAL A 347 -12.40 -7.22 4.53
C VAL A 347 -12.67 -7.28 3.02
N THR A 348 -13.92 -7.55 2.62
CA THR A 348 -14.30 -7.65 1.19
C THR A 348 -14.52 -6.31 0.52
N GLY A 349 -14.69 -5.23 1.29
CA GLY A 349 -14.87 -3.88 0.82
C GLY A 349 -13.71 -3.39 -0.02
N HIS A 350 -12.51 -3.92 0.19
CA HIS A 350 -11.37 -3.63 -0.65
C HIS A 350 -11.25 -4.55 -1.87
N VAL A 351 -11.79 -5.77 -1.84
CA VAL A 351 -11.41 -6.85 -2.78
C VAL A 351 -12.53 -7.27 -3.75
N VAL A 352 -13.81 -6.98 -3.46
CA VAL A 352 -14.97 -7.58 -4.17
C VAL A 352 -15.77 -6.56 -4.99
N TYR A 353 -15.07 -5.62 -5.60
CA TYR A 353 -15.68 -4.57 -6.39
C TYR A 353 -16.14 -5.04 -7.78
N GLU A 354 -15.45 -6.04 -8.34
CA GLU A 354 -15.68 -6.62 -9.66
C GLU A 354 -17.06 -7.27 -9.79
N ARG A 355 -17.71 -7.59 -8.67
CA ARG A 355 -19.07 -8.14 -8.66
C ARG A 355 -20.13 -7.06 -8.49
N HIS A 356 -19.75 -5.82 -8.15
CA HIS A 356 -20.70 -4.80 -7.75
C HIS A 356 -21.52 -4.30 -8.97
N PRO A 357 -22.87 -4.24 -8.92
CA PRO A 357 -23.67 -3.96 -10.11
C PRO A 357 -23.40 -2.56 -10.67
N LYS A 358 -23.23 -1.57 -9.79
CA LYS A 358 -22.88 -0.20 -10.20
C LYS A 358 -21.54 -0.12 -10.93
N PHE A 359 -20.56 -0.94 -10.54
CA PHE A 359 -19.26 -1.01 -11.22
C PHE A 359 -19.43 -1.65 -12.60
N LEU A 360 -20.02 -2.85 -12.65
CA LEU A 360 -20.24 -3.59 -13.88
C LEU A 360 -21.08 -2.80 -14.90
N LYS A 361 -22.16 -2.13 -14.48
CA LYS A 361 -22.97 -1.25 -15.34
C LYS A 361 -22.12 -0.13 -15.96
N ARG A 362 -21.25 0.51 -15.19
CA ARG A 362 -20.37 1.58 -15.67
C ARG A 362 -19.31 1.05 -16.63
N LEU A 363 -18.69 -0.08 -16.31
CA LEU A 363 -17.72 -0.73 -17.18
C LEU A 363 -18.35 -1.11 -18.53
N VAL A 364 -19.51 -1.76 -18.53
CA VAL A 364 -20.22 -2.14 -19.77
C VAL A 364 -20.67 -0.91 -20.57
N SER A 365 -21.16 0.13 -19.89
CA SER A 365 -21.53 1.39 -20.55
C SER A 365 -20.32 2.04 -21.22
N GLY A 366 -19.15 2.07 -20.57
CA GLY A 366 -17.94 2.60 -21.19
C GLY A 366 -17.46 1.76 -22.37
N LEU A 367 -17.68 0.45 -22.37
CA LEU A 367 -17.43 -0.41 -23.54
C LEU A 367 -18.38 -0.09 -24.71
N GLY A 368 -19.37 0.78 -24.55
CA GLY A 368 -20.37 1.11 -25.56
C GLY A 368 -21.60 0.21 -25.50
N GLY A 369 -21.77 -0.55 -24.42
CA GLY A 369 -22.99 -1.31 -24.16
C GLY A 369 -24.13 -0.41 -23.70
N GLY A 370 -25.36 -0.86 -23.95
CA GLY A 370 -26.56 -0.21 -23.41
C GLY A 370 -26.67 -0.33 -21.89
N GLU A 371 -27.73 0.23 -21.31
CA GLU A 371 -28.03 -0.02 -19.90
C GLU A 371 -28.30 -1.52 -19.70
N VAL A 372 -27.48 -2.14 -18.85
CA VAL A 372 -27.63 -3.55 -18.51
C VAL A 372 -28.27 -3.68 -17.13
N GLU A 373 -29.32 -4.47 -17.03
CA GLU A 373 -29.82 -4.96 -15.75
C GLU A 373 -29.03 -6.21 -15.34
N ILE A 374 -28.35 -6.11 -14.19
CA ILE A 374 -27.60 -7.22 -13.60
C ILE A 374 -28.53 -7.90 -12.62
N ASP A 375 -29.17 -8.96 -13.09
CA ASP A 375 -30.13 -9.70 -12.30
C ASP A 375 -29.40 -10.58 -11.29
N ARG A 376 -29.76 -10.41 -10.01
CA ARG A 376 -29.21 -11.20 -8.91
C ARG A 376 -30.33 -11.98 -8.27
N THR A 377 -30.10 -13.27 -8.04
CA THR A 377 -31.09 -14.09 -7.35
C THR A 377 -31.32 -13.56 -5.92
N PRO A 378 -32.54 -13.71 -5.36
CA PRO A 378 -32.82 -13.30 -3.97
C PRO A 378 -31.81 -13.88 -2.97
N TRP A 379 -31.38 -15.13 -3.19
CA TRP A 379 -30.35 -15.78 -2.39
C TRP A 379 -28.98 -15.10 -2.46
N GLN A 380 -28.54 -14.69 -3.66
CA GLN A 380 -27.29 -13.93 -3.81
C GLN A 380 -27.37 -12.57 -3.12
N LYS A 381 -28.52 -11.89 -3.21
CA LYS A 381 -28.76 -10.62 -2.50
C LYS A 381 -28.66 -10.83 -0.98
N PHE A 382 -29.32 -11.86 -0.44
CA PHE A 382 -29.27 -12.20 0.99
C PHE A 382 -27.86 -12.57 1.45
N ARG A 383 -27.16 -13.47 0.73
CA ARG A 383 -25.79 -13.87 1.07
C ARG A 383 -24.84 -12.68 1.10
N ASN A 384 -24.91 -11.80 0.10
CA ASN A 384 -24.08 -10.59 0.06
C ASN A 384 -24.42 -9.64 1.21
N TRP A 385 -25.70 -9.53 1.57
CA TRP A 385 -26.14 -8.72 2.71
C TRP A 385 -25.67 -9.32 4.05
N ALA A 386 -25.76 -10.63 4.23
CA ALA A 386 -25.28 -11.30 5.44
C ALA A 386 -23.76 -11.20 5.60
N LEU A 387 -23.00 -11.38 4.50
CA LEU A 387 -21.54 -11.17 4.49
C LEU A 387 -21.19 -9.72 4.80
N LEU A 388 -21.90 -8.76 4.17
CA LEU A 388 -21.74 -7.34 4.47
C LEU A 388 -21.98 -7.07 5.96
N LEU A 389 -23.11 -7.53 6.51
CA LEU A 389 -23.46 -7.30 7.90
C LEU A 389 -22.42 -7.91 8.85
N GLY A 390 -22.02 -9.15 8.58
CA GLY A 390 -20.99 -9.86 9.33
C GLY A 390 -19.67 -9.10 9.32
N GLU A 391 -19.18 -8.71 8.16
CA GLU A 391 -17.90 -8.01 8.07
C GLU A 391 -17.95 -6.55 8.54
N THR A 392 -19.06 -5.84 8.34
CA THR A 392 -19.23 -4.46 8.78
C THR A 392 -19.39 -4.36 10.30
N LEU A 393 -19.98 -5.37 10.96
CA LEU A 393 -20.14 -5.38 12.41
C LEU A 393 -19.03 -6.15 13.13
N LEU A 394 -18.77 -7.40 12.73
CA LEU A 394 -17.86 -8.28 13.46
C LEU A 394 -16.40 -7.91 13.26
N ALA A 395 -15.97 -7.47 12.07
CA ALA A 395 -14.56 -7.18 11.86
C ALA A 395 -14.09 -5.92 12.63
N PRO A 396 -14.84 -4.80 12.67
CA PRO A 396 -14.48 -3.68 13.55
C PRO A 396 -14.54 -4.06 15.03
N VAL A 397 -15.50 -4.89 15.45
CA VAL A 397 -15.57 -5.38 16.84
C VAL A 397 -14.36 -6.26 17.16
N ALA A 398 -14.00 -7.19 16.28
CA ALA A 398 -12.82 -8.04 16.46
C ALA A 398 -11.52 -7.21 16.49
N LEU A 399 -11.36 -6.25 15.58
CA LEU A 399 -10.22 -5.33 15.57
C LEU A 399 -10.17 -4.47 16.84
N LEU A 400 -11.33 -3.97 17.30
CA LEU A 400 -11.44 -3.24 18.56
C LEU A 400 -11.06 -4.11 19.75
N LEU A 401 -11.55 -5.35 19.82
CA LEU A 401 -11.21 -6.30 20.88
C LEU A 401 -9.72 -6.62 20.89
N ILE A 402 -9.11 -6.87 19.73
CA ILE A 402 -7.66 -7.10 19.59
C ILE A 402 -6.88 -5.87 20.05
N THR A 403 -7.34 -4.67 19.68
CA THR A 403 -6.70 -3.40 20.05
C THR A 403 -6.81 -3.14 21.55
N VAL A 404 -7.98 -3.35 22.14
CA VAL A 404 -8.22 -3.23 23.59
C VAL A 404 -7.40 -4.26 24.35
N ALA A 405 -7.35 -5.52 23.90
CA ALA A 405 -6.54 -6.55 24.52
C ALA A 405 -5.04 -6.22 24.45
N GLY A 406 -4.54 -5.79 23.30
CA GLY A 406 -3.15 -5.36 23.12
C GLY A 406 -2.80 -4.14 24.00
N ALA A 407 -3.70 -3.15 24.07
CA ALA A 407 -3.54 -1.99 24.94
C ALA A 407 -3.55 -2.36 26.43
N ALA A 408 -4.44 -3.28 26.84
CA ALA A 408 -4.50 -3.77 28.21
C ALA A 408 -3.23 -4.54 28.61
N ILE A 409 -2.71 -5.41 27.72
CA ILE A 409 -1.44 -6.11 27.93
C ILE A 409 -0.30 -5.11 28.06
N TRP A 410 -0.23 -4.10 27.18
CA TRP A 410 0.80 -3.08 27.26
C TRP A 410 0.70 -2.26 28.55
N LEU A 411 -0.51 -1.84 28.94
CA LEU A 411 -0.72 -1.08 30.18
C LEU A 411 -0.31 -1.92 31.39
N ALA A 412 -0.67 -3.21 31.41
CA ALA A 412 -0.22 -4.13 32.45
C ALA A 412 1.31 -4.21 32.49
N VAL A 413 1.99 -4.33 31.36
CA VAL A 413 3.46 -4.32 31.30
C VAL A 413 4.04 -3.00 31.80
N VAL A 414 3.52 -1.85 31.38
CA VAL A 414 4.02 -0.52 31.78
C VAL A 414 3.78 -0.22 33.25
N VAL A 415 2.66 -0.68 33.83
CA VAL A 415 2.37 -0.54 35.26
C VAL A 415 3.18 -1.55 36.08
N MET A 416 3.31 -2.79 35.61
CA MET A 416 4.05 -3.83 36.32
C MET A 416 5.57 -3.62 36.23
N LEU A 417 6.11 -3.02 35.17
CA LEU A 417 7.56 -2.85 35.00
C LEU A 417 8.19 -2.01 36.14
N PRO A 418 7.69 -0.82 36.52
CA PRO A 418 8.15 -0.11 37.70
C PRO A 418 8.08 -0.95 38.96
N TRP A 419 6.99 -1.69 39.15
CA TRP A 419 6.83 -2.58 40.31
C TRP A 419 7.87 -3.71 40.31
N LEU A 420 8.08 -4.40 39.19
CA LEU A 420 9.07 -5.46 39.03
C LEU A 420 10.50 -4.94 39.21
N VAL A 421 10.80 -3.77 38.64
CA VAL A 421 12.09 -3.09 38.85
C VAL A 421 12.25 -2.74 40.32
N SER A 422 11.19 -2.27 40.99
CA SER A 422 11.24 -1.96 42.43
C SER A 422 11.51 -3.20 43.30
N LEU A 423 11.04 -4.38 42.91
CA LEU A 423 11.31 -5.62 43.64
C LEU A 423 12.81 -5.93 43.70
N LEU A 424 13.57 -5.56 42.67
CA LEU A 424 15.02 -5.75 42.64
C LEU A 424 15.75 -4.83 43.64
N PHE A 425 15.21 -3.63 43.87
CA PHE A 425 15.81 -2.63 44.77
C PHE A 425 15.25 -2.69 46.21
N ARG A 426 14.11 -3.36 46.42
CA ARG A 426 13.48 -3.50 47.75
C ARG A 426 14.39 -4.10 48.84
N PRO A 427 15.21 -5.14 48.57
CA PRO A 427 16.07 -5.74 49.60
C PRO A 427 17.16 -4.79 50.10
N GLU A 428 17.64 -3.90 49.23
CA GLU A 428 18.80 -3.03 49.50
C GLU A 428 18.41 -1.61 49.91
N PHE A 429 17.28 -1.09 49.42
CA PHE A 429 17.02 0.35 49.48
C PHE A 429 15.85 0.83 50.32
N MET A 430 14.80 0.06 50.68
CA MET A 430 13.77 0.52 51.65
C MET A 430 12.60 -0.46 51.89
N PRO A 431 12.30 -0.85 53.14
CA PRO A 431 11.06 -1.56 53.51
C PRO A 431 9.81 -0.66 53.71
N GLN A 432 9.94 0.67 53.71
CA GLN A 432 8.89 1.60 54.21
C GLN A 432 8.27 2.55 53.15
N LEU A 433 8.56 2.39 51.87
CA LEU A 433 8.00 3.30 50.85
C LEU A 433 6.49 3.09 50.64
N ASP A 434 5.76 4.20 50.72
CA ASP A 434 4.31 4.31 50.54
C ASP A 434 3.87 3.84 49.13
N PRO A 435 2.88 2.94 49.01
CA PRO A 435 2.26 2.53 47.74
C PRO A 435 1.87 3.70 46.83
N VAL A 436 1.45 4.84 47.39
CA VAL A 436 1.01 6.02 46.64
C VAL A 436 2.16 6.67 45.86
N ILE A 437 3.39 6.63 46.40
CA ILE A 437 4.57 7.16 45.72
C ILE A 437 4.91 6.29 44.50
N PHE A 438 4.75 4.98 44.62
CA PHE A 438 4.97 4.03 43.53
C PHE A 438 3.94 4.16 42.40
N ASP A 439 2.67 4.42 42.72
CA ASP A 439 1.64 4.66 41.71
C ASP A 439 1.92 5.93 40.90
N ARG A 440 2.31 7.03 41.58
CA ARG A 440 2.69 8.28 40.89
C ARG A 440 3.94 8.11 40.04
N ALA A 441 4.94 7.36 40.51
CA ALA A 441 6.15 7.05 39.74
C ALA A 441 5.84 6.21 38.50
N SER A 442 4.92 5.24 38.61
CA SER A 442 4.50 4.38 37.50
C SER A 442 3.75 5.16 36.42
N VAL A 443 2.83 6.04 36.82
CA VAL A 443 2.15 6.97 35.90
C VAL A 443 3.15 7.90 35.23
N GLY A 444 4.09 8.47 36.01
CA GLY A 444 5.16 9.32 35.49
C GLY A 444 6.04 8.59 34.45
N LEU A 445 6.39 7.33 34.71
CA LEU A 445 7.15 6.50 33.77
C LEU A 445 6.35 6.22 32.50
N GLY A 446 5.07 5.88 32.61
CA GLY A 446 4.20 5.64 31.46
C GLY A 446 4.10 6.87 30.54
N VAL A 447 3.87 8.05 31.12
CA VAL A 447 3.86 9.32 30.38
C VAL A 447 5.21 9.58 29.71
N LEU A 448 6.32 9.39 30.44
CA LEU A 448 7.67 9.56 29.88
C LEU A 448 7.94 8.60 28.73
N MET A 449 7.55 7.33 28.84
CA MET A 449 7.70 6.34 27.77
C MET A 449 6.90 6.71 26.53
N THR A 450 5.64 7.14 26.69
CA THR A 450 4.82 7.63 25.58
C THR A 450 5.45 8.85 24.90
N LEU A 451 5.96 9.80 25.69
CA LEU A 451 6.65 10.98 25.15
C LEU A 451 7.93 10.59 24.39
N VAL A 452 8.75 9.72 24.96
CA VAL A 452 9.98 9.20 24.32
C VAL A 452 9.63 8.52 22.99
N PHE A 453 8.56 7.73 22.95
CA PHE A 453 8.09 7.08 21.73
C PHE A 453 7.65 8.07 20.65
N LEU A 454 6.84 9.08 21.02
CA LEU A 454 6.38 10.12 20.11
C LEU A 454 7.55 11.00 19.60
N ILE A 455 8.50 11.33 20.47
CA ILE A 455 9.70 12.09 20.10
C ILE A 455 10.58 11.26 19.17
N ASN A 456 10.85 10.00 19.50
CA ASN A 456 11.71 9.13 18.70
C ASN A 456 11.12 8.89 17.30
N SER A 457 9.82 8.58 17.22
CA SER A 457 9.13 8.44 15.92
C SER A 457 9.18 9.72 15.10
N ARG A 458 9.05 10.90 15.73
CA ARG A 458 9.17 12.19 15.05
C ARG A 458 10.59 12.49 14.57
N VAL A 459 11.61 12.14 15.35
CA VAL A 459 13.02 12.27 14.97
C VAL A 459 13.32 11.37 13.79
N GLY A 460 12.90 10.09 13.85
CA GLY A 460 13.02 9.13 12.74
C GLY A 460 12.31 9.64 11.49
N ALA A 461 11.06 10.09 11.60
CA ALA A 461 10.31 10.69 10.50
C ALA A 461 11.04 11.87 9.86
N SER A 462 11.65 12.73 10.67
CA SER A 462 12.39 13.88 10.16
C SER A 462 13.64 13.48 9.38
N ARG A 463 14.30 12.36 9.72
CA ARG A 463 15.42 11.77 8.97
C ARG A 463 14.94 11.19 7.64
N ILE A 464 13.97 10.28 7.67
CA ILE A 464 13.39 9.64 6.47
C ILE A 464 12.80 10.70 5.52
N HIS A 465 12.12 11.71 6.05
CA HIS A 465 11.57 12.80 5.24
C HIS A 465 12.66 13.72 4.65
N ARG A 466 13.82 13.90 5.30
CA ARG A 466 14.98 14.59 4.66
C ARG A 466 15.53 13.75 3.53
N ALA A 467 15.71 12.47 3.77
CA ALA A 467 16.19 11.48 2.81
C ALA A 467 15.40 11.52 1.49
N ALA A 468 14.10 11.31 1.61
CA ALA A 468 13.20 11.17 0.46
C ALA A 468 13.07 12.47 -0.34
N TRP A 469 13.14 13.63 0.33
CA TRP A 469 12.76 14.89 -0.31
C TRP A 469 13.89 15.85 -0.62
N LEU A 470 15.02 15.80 0.09
CA LEU A 470 16.11 16.78 -0.04
C LEU A 470 17.37 16.25 -0.73
N ALA A 471 17.49 14.93 -0.95
CA ALA A 471 18.67 14.36 -1.62
C ALA A 471 18.83 14.85 -3.07
N ASP A 472 17.72 15.13 -3.77
CA ASP A 472 17.74 15.62 -5.16
C ASP A 472 18.21 17.08 -5.27
N SER A 473 18.09 17.87 -4.20
CA SER A 473 18.41 19.31 -4.20
C SER A 473 19.92 19.56 -4.19
N ALA A 474 20.67 18.73 -3.44
CA ALA A 474 22.11 18.93 -3.26
C ALA A 474 22.91 18.60 -4.54
N GLY A 475 22.46 17.62 -5.33
CA GLY A 475 23.12 17.28 -6.60
C GLY A 475 22.87 18.28 -7.73
N ALA A 476 21.74 19.00 -7.71
CA ALA A 476 21.42 20.00 -8.72
C ALA A 476 22.29 21.27 -8.58
N ASP A 477 22.63 21.67 -7.35
CA ASP A 477 23.49 22.81 -7.08
C ASP A 477 24.97 22.51 -7.40
N GLU A 478 25.42 21.27 -7.23
CA GLU A 478 26.81 20.87 -7.51
C GLU A 478 27.10 20.82 -9.03
N VAL A 479 26.13 20.40 -9.85
CA VAL A 479 26.22 20.40 -11.32
C VAL A 479 26.18 21.83 -11.89
N GLN A 480 25.41 22.75 -11.28
CA GLN A 480 25.47 24.17 -11.68
C GLN A 480 26.77 24.87 -11.25
N SER A 481 27.39 24.44 -10.15
CA SER A 481 28.66 25.03 -9.68
C SER A 481 29.86 24.59 -10.53
N THR A 482 29.83 23.36 -11.07
CA THR A 482 30.88 22.83 -11.96
C THR A 482 30.72 23.32 -13.41
N SER A 483 29.50 23.57 -13.88
CA SER A 483 29.25 24.23 -15.19
C SER A 483 29.70 25.69 -15.25
N ARG A 484 29.99 26.34 -14.12
CA ARG A 484 30.52 27.72 -14.06
C ARG A 484 32.06 27.80 -14.02
N ARG A 485 32.77 26.68 -14.06
CA ARG A 485 34.24 26.66 -14.18
C ARG A 485 34.69 26.31 -15.61
N SER A 486 34.67 27.36 -16.44
CA SER A 486 35.54 27.67 -17.59
C SER A 486 35.31 26.95 -18.93
N PRO A 487 35.46 27.70 -20.05
CA PRO A 487 36.81 27.91 -20.59
C PRO A 487 37.10 29.39 -20.88
N GLY A 488 38.13 29.93 -20.21
CA GLY A 488 38.66 31.27 -20.48
C GLY A 488 39.73 31.65 -19.47
N GLU A 489 40.99 31.55 -19.94
CA GLU A 489 42.25 32.12 -19.40
C GLU A 489 42.94 31.44 -18.21
#